data_AF-A0A7K7W1P9-F1
#
_entry.id   AF-A0A7K7W1P9-F1
#
_cell.length_a   1.000
_cell.length_b   1.000
_cell.length_c   1.000
_cell.angle_alpha   90.00
_cell.angle_beta   90.00
_cell.angle_gamma   90.00
#
_symmetry.space_group_name_H-M   'P 1'
#
loop_
_entity.id
_entity.type
_entity.pdbx_description
1 polymer ?
#
loop_
_entity_poly.entity_id
_entity_poly.type
_entity_poly.pdbx_seq_one_letter_code
_entity_poly.pdbx_strand_id
1 'polypeptide(L)' 'FGLSNKFEAEFPSSLTGKVAPEEFKASISRVNSCLKKNLPVNVRWLLCGCLCCCCTLGCSMWPVICLSKR' A
#
# COMPACT_ATOMS: atom_id res chain seq x y z
N PHE A 1 7.16 -2.94 -6.22
CA PHE A 1 6.64 -1.82 -5.41
C PHE A 1 5.15 -2.03 -5.19
N GLY A 2 4.78 -2.59 -4.04
CA GLY A 2 3.39 -2.95 -3.72
C GLY A 2 2.96 -2.36 -2.38
N LEU A 3 1.69 -2.51 -2.01
CA LEU A 3 1.12 -1.92 -0.79
C LEU A 3 1.94 -2.21 0.48
N SER A 4 2.68 -3.32 0.54
CA SER A 4 3.69 -3.56 1.56
C SER A 4 5.09 -3.36 0.99
N ASN A 5 5.70 -2.20 1.27
CA ASN A 5 7.13 -1.99 1.02
C ASN A 5 7.84 -1.96 2.37
N LYS A 6 8.67 -2.96 2.64
CA LYS A 6 9.52 -3.03 3.82
C LYS A 6 10.91 -3.46 3.38
N PHE A 7 11.92 -2.75 3.83
CA PHE A 7 13.32 -3.12 3.67
C PHE A 7 13.76 -4.02 4.82
N GLU A 8 14.59 -5.01 4.50
CA GLU A 8 15.20 -5.88 5.49
C GLU A 8 16.13 -5.09 6.42
N ALA A 9 16.12 -5.44 7.70
CA ALA A 9 16.94 -4.80 8.73
C ALA A 9 18.26 -5.55 8.97
N GLU A 10 18.52 -6.62 8.22
CA GLU A 10 19.79 -7.34 8.25
C GLU A 10 20.89 -6.44 7.66
N PHE A 11 22.05 -6.39 8.32
CA PHE A 11 23.15 -5.56 7.87
C PHE A 11 23.82 -6.20 6.65
N PRO A 12 23.83 -5.54 5.48
CA PRO A 12 24.38 -6.13 4.28
C PRO A 12 25.92 -6.15 4.35
N SER A 13 26.51 -7.28 3.97
CA SER A 13 27.97 -7.47 3.96
C SER A 13 28.70 -6.44 3.10
N SER A 14 28.06 -5.90 2.07
CA SER A 14 28.59 -4.83 1.20
C SER A 14 28.82 -3.48 1.90
N LEU A 15 28.18 -3.24 3.06
CA LEU A 15 28.36 -2.02 3.85
C LEU A 15 29.42 -2.16 4.96
N THR A 16 29.99 -3.36 5.11
CA THR A 16 31.06 -3.62 6.09
C THR A 16 32.25 -2.68 5.87
N GLY A 17 32.68 -1.99 6.91
CA GLY A 17 33.77 -1.01 6.84
C GLY A 17 33.40 0.32 6.18
N LYS A 18 32.14 0.53 5.78
CA LYS A 18 31.62 1.81 5.24
C LYS A 18 30.68 2.52 6.19
N VAL A 19 29.81 1.77 6.87
CA VAL A 19 28.81 2.29 7.80
C VAL A 19 28.74 1.38 9.02
N ALA A 20 28.53 1.96 10.20
CA ALA A 20 28.35 1.19 11.42
C ALA A 20 26.97 0.50 11.44
N PRO A 21 26.85 -0.74 11.95
CA PRO A 21 25.58 -1.48 11.96
C PRO A 21 24.42 -0.73 12.65
N GLU A 22 24.71 0.02 13.71
CA GLU A 22 23.77 0.85 14.45
C GLU A 22 23.20 2.00 13.60
N GLU A 23 24.06 2.69 12.85
CA GLU A 23 23.69 3.80 11.95
C GLU A 23 22.83 3.29 10.79
N PHE A 24 23.16 2.12 10.25
CA PHE A 24 22.35 1.45 9.23
C PHE A 24 20.98 1.07 9.77
N LYS A 25 20.93 0.43 10.95
CA LYS A 25 19.68 0.01 11.58
C LYS A 25 18.77 1.20 11.89
N ALA A 26 19.33 2.30 12.37
CA ALA A 26 18.58 3.53 12.62
C ALA A 26 18.00 4.11 11.32
N SER A 27 18.78 4.12 10.23
CA SER A 27 18.37 4.61 8.92
C SER A 27 17.25 3.76 8.31
N ILE A 28 17.43 2.43 8.25
CA ILE A 28 16.41 1.50 7.72
C ILE A 28 15.14 1.52 8.58
N SER A 29 15.26 1.65 9.90
CA SER A 29 14.10 1.77 10.79
C SER A 29 13.28 3.03 10.48
N ARG A 30 13.93 4.18 10.24
CA ARG A 30 13.25 5.41 9.82
C ARG A 30 12.57 5.26 8.46
N VAL A 31 13.27 4.70 7.48
CA VAL A 31 12.72 4.45 6.14
C VAL A 31 11.48 3.55 6.22
N ASN A 32 11.57 2.42 6.92
CA ASN A 32 10.45 1.51 7.15
C ASN A 32 9.28 2.16 7.90
N SER A 33 9.57 3.06 8.85
CA SER A 33 8.54 3.82 9.55
C SER A 33 7.80 4.78 8.61
N CYS A 34 8.51 5.47 7.72
CA CYS A 34 7.91 6.31 6.70
C CYS A 34 7.07 5.49 5.71
N LEU A 35 7.57 4.35 5.26
CA LEU A 35 6.83 3.45 4.36
C LEU A 35 5.54 2.95 5.01
N LYS A 36 5.59 2.56 6.28
CA LYS A 36 4.41 2.12 7.05
C LYS A 36 3.37 3.23 7.23
N LYS A 37 3.79 4.50 7.35
CA LYS A 37 2.87 5.65 7.43
C LYS A 37 2.14 5.93 6.13
N ASN A 38 2.74 5.62 4.98
CA ASN A 38 2.13 5.83 3.66
C ASN A 38 1.12 4.74 3.28
N LEU A 39 1.24 3.54 3.89
CA LEU A 39 0.31 2.41 3.70
C LEU A 39 -1.17 2.76 3.89
N PRO A 40 -1.61 3.34 5.03
CA PRO A 40 -3.03 3.63 5.26
C PRO A 40 -3.61 4.64 4.25
N VAL A 41 -2.81 5.60 3.77
CA VAL A 41 -3.26 6.58 2.77
C VAL A 41 -3.51 5.89 1.43
N ASN A 42 -2.58 5.05 0.98
CA ASN A 42 -2.73 4.29 -0.27
C ASN A 42 -3.89 3.30 -0.22
N VAL A 43 -4.08 2.62 0.92
CA VAL A 43 -5.23 1.72 1.13
C VAL A 43 -6.54 2.50 1.10
N ARG A 44 -6.60 3.69 1.72
CA ARG A 44 -7.80 4.53 1.71
C ARG A 44 -8.15 5.00 0.30
N TRP A 45 -7.16 5.37 -0.50
CA TRP A 45 -7.34 5.70 -1.92
C TRP A 45 -7.82 4.51 -2.74
N LEU A 46 -7.25 3.32 -2.51
CA LEU A 46 -7.67 2.08 -3.18
C LEU A 46 -9.12 1.74 -2.86
N LEU A 47 -9.51 1.80 -1.59
CA LEU A 47 -10.89 1.55 -1.15
C LEU A 47 -11.87 2.57 -1.72
N CYS A 48 -11.49 3.84 -1.78
CA CYS A 48 -12.28 4.88 -2.43
C CYS A 48 -12.50 4.57 -3.92
N GLY A 49 -11.44 4.20 -4.64
CA GLY A 49 -11.52 3.80 -6.04
C GLY A 49 -12.42 2.57 -6.26
N CYS A 50 -12.25 1.53 -5.44
CA CYS A 50 -13.12 0.34 -5.50
C CYS A 50 -14.59 0.68 -5.23
N LEU A 51 -14.87 1.51 -4.22
CA LEU A 51 -16.24 1.91 -3.91
C LEU A 51 -16.87 2.69 -5.07
N CYS A 52 -16.16 3.66 -5.65
CA CYS A 52 -16.63 4.42 -6.81
C CYS A 52 -16.89 3.52 -8.04
N CYS A 53 -16.02 2.54 -8.31
CA CYS A 53 -16.24 1.56 -9.37
C CYS A 53 -17.47 0.69 -9.10
N CYS A 54 -17.62 0.15 -7.89
CA CYS A 54 -18.77 -0.68 -7.51
C CYS A 54 -20.10 0.10 -7.58
N CYS A 55 -20.11 1.38 -7.19
CA CYS A 55 -21.28 2.25 -7.33
C CYS A 55 -21.63 2.52 -8.79
N THR A 56 -20.64 2.73 -9.66
CA THR A 56 -20.86 2.94 -11.11
C THR A 56 -21.39 1.67 -11.79
N LEU A 57 -20.87 0.50 -11.40
CA LEU A 57 -21.37 -0.81 -11.85
C LEU A 57 -22.79 -1.11 -11.32
N GLY A 58 -23.10 -0.75 -10.07
CA GLY A 58 -24.44 -0.90 -9.50
C GLY A 58 -25.49 -0.02 -10.19
N CYS A 59 -25.17 1.25 -10.46
CA CYS A 59 -26.06 2.18 -11.15
C CYS A 59 -26.32 1.78 -12.62
N SER A 60 -25.32 1.20 -13.30
CA SER A 60 -25.47 0.72 -14.68
C SER A 60 -26.25 -0.61 -14.79
N MET A 61 -26.27 -1.43 -13.74
CA MET A 61 -27.05 -2.67 -13.68
C MET A 61 -28.50 -2.47 -13.20
N TRP A 62 -28.84 -1.32 -12.62
CA TRP A 62 -30.19 -0.98 -12.15
C TRP A 62 -31.29 -1.12 -13.24
N PRO A 63 -31.09 -0.65 -14.49
CA PRO A 63 -32.10 -0.81 -15.55
C PRO A 63 -32.37 -2.29 -15.89
N VAL A 64 -31.33 -3.13 -15.83
CA VAL A 64 -31.40 -4.56 -16.18
C VAL A 64 -32.16 -5.34 -15.10
N ILE A 65 -31.98 -4.99 -13.82
CA ILE A 65 -32.68 -5.62 -12.70
C ILE A 65 -34.16 -5.20 -12.67
N CYS A 66 -34.47 -3.95 -13.01
CA CYS A 66 -35.86 -3.48 -13.12
C CYS A 66 -36.63 -4.12 -14.29
N LEU A 67 -35.95 -4.45 -15.40
CA LEU A 67 -36.56 -5.14 -16.55
C LEU A 67 -36.75 -6.64 -16.32
N SER A 68 -35.90 -7.27 -15.49
CA SER A 68 -35.99 -8.70 -15.16
C SER A 68 -37.14 -9.06 -14.21
N LYS A 69 -37.85 -8.05 -13.66
CA LYS A 69 -38.96 -8.21 -12.70
C LYS A 69 -40.35 -8.01 -13.32
N ARG A 70 -40.46 -7.88 -14.64
CA ARG A 70 -41.73 -7.78 -15.36
C ARG A 70 -42.20 -9.16 -15.84
#